data_AF-Q5A1F1-F1
#
_entry.id   AF-Q5A1F1-F1
#
_cell.length_a   1.000
_cell.length_b   1.000
_cell.length_c   1.000
_cell.angle_alpha   90.00
_cell.angle_beta   90.00
_cell.angle_gamma   90.00
#
_symmetry.space_group_name_H-M   'P 1'
#
loop_
_entity.id
_entity.type
_entity.pdbx_description
1 polymer ?
#
loop_
_entity_poly.entity_id
_entity_poly.type
_entity_poly.pdbx_seq_one_letter_code
_entity_poly.pdbx_strand_id
1 'polypeptide(L)'
;MKSISFILFTFLLFVAPILGKIQNVYLYVRSQNQTVNGNGLYSVKERPGINYFFLGPPNHAQKLIYDDQNYYIYQQVDPHTRYYFGIQRNILQLSKGNPQRVVMRRNGELNFRGDDKLYAVKNIGDPINYSKDHYAVKYYANKNNVPKHAPKVTVYAKKA
;
A
#
# COMPACT_ATOMS: atom_id res chain seq x y z
N MET A 1 -15.82 65.70 -1.03
CA MET A 1 -15.93 64.25 -0.75
C MET A 1 -14.82 63.54 -1.50
N LYS A 2 -13.79 63.01 -0.81
CA LYS A 2 -12.70 62.24 -1.45
C LYS A 2 -13.17 60.79 -1.64
N SER A 3 -13.36 60.34 -2.88
CA SER A 3 -13.70 58.94 -3.15
C SER A 3 -12.45 58.08 -2.99
N ILE A 4 -12.45 57.21 -1.98
CA ILE A 4 -11.44 56.17 -1.82
C ILE A 4 -11.75 55.07 -2.85
N SER A 5 -10.93 54.99 -3.89
CA SER A 5 -11.05 53.97 -4.94
C SER A 5 -10.54 52.64 -4.39
N PHE A 6 -11.46 51.71 -4.10
CA PHE A 6 -11.14 50.38 -3.60
C PHE A 6 -10.79 49.50 -4.80
N ILE A 7 -9.49 49.34 -5.11
CA ILE A 7 -9.04 48.42 -6.15
C ILE A 7 -9.28 46.99 -5.66
N LEU A 8 -10.34 46.36 -6.19
CA LEU A 8 -10.67 44.97 -5.92
C LEU A 8 -9.65 44.06 -6.63
N PHE A 9 -8.57 43.71 -5.93
CA PHE A 9 -7.60 42.71 -6.40
C PHE A 9 -8.30 41.33 -6.43
N THR A 10 -8.84 40.98 -7.60
CA THR A 10 -9.43 39.66 -7.81
C THR A 10 -8.28 38.68 -8.03
N PHE A 11 -7.85 37.99 -6.97
CA PHE A 11 -6.91 36.87 -7.10
C PHE A 11 -7.60 35.75 -7.87
N LEU A 12 -7.30 35.64 -9.16
CA LEU A 12 -7.71 34.51 -9.99
C LEU A 12 -6.89 33.29 -9.55
N LEU A 13 -7.39 32.54 -8.56
CA LEU A 13 -6.82 31.27 -8.13
C LEU A 13 -6.99 30.28 -9.29
N PHE A 14 -5.97 30.14 -10.14
CA PHE A 14 -5.87 29.04 -11.08
C PHE A 14 -5.72 27.75 -10.27
N VAL A 15 -6.85 27.09 -9.97
CA VAL A 15 -6.83 25.70 -9.51
C VAL A 15 -6.42 24.89 -10.73
N ALA A 16 -5.12 24.63 -10.88
CA ALA A 16 -4.66 23.68 -11.88
C ALA A 16 -5.37 22.34 -11.58
N PRO A 17 -6.10 21.74 -12.52
CA PRO A 17 -6.61 20.40 -12.32
C PRO A 17 -5.38 19.52 -12.07
N ILE A 18 -5.32 18.89 -10.90
CA ILE A 18 -4.34 17.84 -10.65
C ILE A 18 -4.75 16.71 -11.60
N LEU A 19 -4.11 16.66 -12.77
CA LEU A 19 -4.23 15.54 -13.69
C LEU A 19 -3.80 14.30 -12.92
N GLY A 20 -4.75 13.40 -12.70
CA GLY A 20 -4.45 12.10 -12.12
C GLY A 20 -3.38 11.41 -12.96
N LYS A 21 -2.23 11.15 -12.35
CA LYS A 21 -1.10 10.42 -12.89
C LYS A 21 -1.14 8.95 -12.48
N ILE A 22 -1.25 8.08 -13.47
CA ILE A 22 -0.81 6.69 -13.36
C ILE A 22 0.71 6.67 -13.22
N GLN A 23 1.23 6.05 -12.15
CA GLN A 23 2.67 5.99 -11.91
C GLN A 23 3.09 4.63 -11.34
N ASN A 24 4.32 4.22 -11.66
CA ASN A 24 4.93 3.05 -11.07
C ASN A 24 5.40 3.34 -9.65
N VAL A 25 5.20 2.38 -8.75
CA VAL A 25 5.57 2.47 -7.34
C VAL A 25 6.17 1.16 -6.85
N TYR A 26 7.07 1.27 -5.87
CA TYR A 26 7.62 0.16 -5.09
C TYR A 26 7.18 0.34 -3.65
N LEU A 27 6.72 -0.75 -3.03
CA LEU A 27 6.21 -0.72 -1.67
C LEU A 27 7.22 -1.31 -0.69
N TYR A 28 7.27 -0.72 0.49
CA TYR A 28 8.19 -1.07 1.57
C TYR A 28 7.46 -1.01 2.90
N VAL A 29 8.08 -1.54 3.94
CA VAL A 29 7.59 -1.41 5.31
C VAL A 29 8.51 -0.57 6.20
N ARG A 30 7.90 0.20 7.09
CA ARG A 30 8.57 0.83 8.24
C ARG A 30 8.23 0.03 9.49
N SER A 31 9.23 -0.23 10.34
CA SER A 31 9.05 -0.91 11.63
C SER A 31 10.08 -0.43 12.64
N GLN A 32 9.77 -0.59 13.93
CA GLN A 32 10.76 -0.45 15.00
C GLN A 32 11.72 -1.66 15.03
N ASN A 33 11.32 -2.80 14.44
CA ASN A 33 12.18 -3.98 14.35
C ASN A 33 13.08 -3.87 13.11
N GLN A 34 14.40 -3.80 13.34
CA GLN A 34 15.40 -3.63 12.28
C GLN A 34 15.49 -4.81 11.31
N THR A 35 15.07 -6.01 11.70
CA THR A 35 15.05 -7.20 10.81
C THR A 35 14.06 -7.04 9.65
N VAL A 36 12.99 -6.25 9.85
CA VAL A 36 11.97 -6.04 8.82
C VAL A 36 11.89 -4.59 8.33
N ASN A 37 12.46 -3.64 9.06
CA ASN A 37 12.41 -2.23 8.69
C ASN A 37 13.13 -1.98 7.36
N GLY A 38 12.46 -1.30 6.43
CA GLY A 38 12.99 -1.00 5.10
C GLY A 38 12.84 -2.14 4.08
N ASN A 39 12.37 -3.32 4.48
CA ASN A 39 12.15 -4.42 3.56
C ASN A 39 11.13 -4.07 2.48
N GLY A 40 11.39 -4.58 1.27
CA GLY A 40 10.50 -4.46 0.12
C GLY A 40 9.35 -5.45 0.20
N LEU A 41 8.20 -5.04 -0.32
CA LEU A 41 7.04 -5.91 -0.52
C LEU A 41 7.09 -6.53 -1.91
N TYR A 42 6.99 -7.84 -1.97
CA TYR A 42 6.77 -8.62 -3.19
C TYR A 42 5.63 -9.61 -2.94
N SER A 43 5.00 -10.11 -3.99
CA SER A 43 3.89 -11.05 -3.84
C SER A 43 4.21 -12.41 -4.42
N VAL A 44 3.76 -13.45 -3.74
CA VAL A 44 3.85 -14.84 -4.18
C VAL A 44 2.44 -15.36 -4.41
N LYS A 45 2.24 -16.09 -5.51
CA LYS A 45 0.95 -16.70 -5.85
C LYS A 45 0.63 -17.80 -4.86
N GLU A 46 -0.49 -17.66 -4.16
CA GLU A 46 -0.96 -18.64 -3.17
C GLU A 46 -2.14 -19.45 -3.70
N ARG A 47 -3.03 -18.80 -4.48
CA ARG A 47 -4.22 -19.41 -5.08
C ARG A 47 -4.54 -18.74 -6.42
N PRO A 48 -5.40 -19.33 -7.27
CA PRO A 48 -5.90 -18.64 -8.45
C PRO A 48 -6.48 -17.26 -8.09
N GLY A 49 -5.96 -16.21 -8.71
CA GLY A 49 -6.42 -14.84 -8.47
C GLY A 49 -5.94 -14.20 -7.17
N ILE A 50 -5.05 -14.83 -6.39
CA ILE A 50 -4.62 -14.32 -5.07
C ILE A 50 -3.11 -14.54 -4.88
N ASN A 51 -2.40 -13.42 -4.68
CA ASN A 51 -0.98 -13.41 -4.32
C ASN A 51 -0.79 -12.70 -2.98
N TYR A 52 -0.24 -13.37 -1.97
CA TYR A 52 0.04 -12.74 -0.68
C TYR A 52 1.32 -11.91 -0.74
N PHE A 53 1.37 -10.82 0.01
CA PHE A 53 2.59 -10.05 0.16
C PHE A 53 3.52 -10.64 1.22
N PHE A 54 4.79 -10.71 0.85
CA PHE A 54 5.91 -11.10 1.70
C PHE A 54 6.96 -10.00 1.75
N LEU A 55 7.77 -10.02 2.80
CA LEU A 55 8.90 -9.11 2.99
C LEU A 55 10.19 -9.72 2.46
N GLY A 56 11.00 -8.90 1.80
CA GLY A 56 12.35 -9.27 1.37
C GLY A 56 13.29 -8.07 1.38
N PRO A 57 14.56 -8.28 1.00
CA PRO A 57 15.52 -7.20 0.81
C PRO A 57 14.95 -6.05 -0.05
N PRO A 58 15.39 -4.79 0.13
CA PRO A 58 14.81 -3.64 -0.56
C PRO A 58 14.80 -3.74 -2.10
N ASN A 59 15.78 -4.42 -2.69
CA ASN A 59 15.88 -4.68 -4.13
C ASN A 59 14.89 -5.75 -4.63
N HIS A 60 14.19 -6.46 -3.74
CA HIS A 60 13.13 -7.40 -4.10
C HIS A 60 11.75 -6.73 -4.18
N ALA A 61 11.62 -5.45 -3.83
CA ALA A 61 10.35 -4.75 -3.91
C ALA A 61 9.79 -4.84 -5.34
N GLN A 62 8.57 -5.35 -5.48
CA GLN A 62 7.97 -5.51 -6.80
C GLN A 62 7.39 -4.20 -7.30
N LYS A 63 7.46 -3.99 -8.61
CA LYS A 63 6.84 -2.84 -9.28
C LYS A 63 5.33 -3.01 -9.34
N LEU A 64 4.61 -2.01 -8.85
CA LEU A 64 3.15 -1.91 -8.94
C LEU A 64 2.75 -0.60 -9.61
N ILE A 65 1.48 -0.48 -9.96
CA ILE A 65 0.90 0.73 -10.54
C ILE A 65 0.03 1.40 -9.48
N TYR A 66 0.24 2.69 -9.27
CA TYR A 66 -0.65 3.55 -8.50
C TYR A 66 -1.46 4.43 -9.46
N ASP A 67 -2.77 4.35 -9.35
CA ASP A 67 -3.75 5.22 -9.98
C ASP A 67 -4.21 6.24 -8.93
N ASP A 68 -3.76 7.48 -9.06
CA ASP A 68 -4.07 8.56 -8.11
C ASP A 68 -5.44 9.19 -8.34
N GLN A 69 -6.05 9.01 -9.52
CA GLN A 69 -7.40 9.46 -9.84
C GLN A 69 -8.41 8.58 -9.12
N ASN A 70 -8.22 7.26 -9.20
CA ASN A 70 -9.11 6.28 -8.57
C ASN A 70 -8.63 5.82 -7.19
N TYR A 71 -7.41 6.20 -6.78
CA TYR A 71 -6.77 5.81 -5.52
C TYR A 71 -6.59 4.30 -5.37
N TYR A 72 -6.06 3.63 -6.39
CA TYR A 72 -5.83 2.19 -6.39
C TYR A 72 -4.36 1.85 -6.60
N ILE A 73 -3.88 0.82 -5.90
CA ILE A 73 -2.63 0.16 -6.22
C ILE A 73 -2.97 -1.19 -6.84
N TYR A 74 -2.35 -1.53 -7.97
CA TYR A 74 -2.60 -2.81 -8.64
C TYR A 74 -1.39 -3.32 -9.41
N GLN A 75 -1.44 -4.61 -9.73
CA GLN A 75 -0.63 -5.26 -10.74
C GLN A 75 -1.50 -5.52 -11.97
N GLN A 76 -1.04 -5.09 -13.15
CA GLN A 76 -1.64 -5.50 -14.42
C GLN A 76 -1.10 -6.90 -14.75
N VAL A 77 -1.98 -7.90 -14.80
CA VAL A 77 -1.60 -9.31 -15.01
C VAL A 77 -1.66 -9.67 -16.50
N ASP A 78 -2.71 -9.20 -17.17
CA ASP A 78 -2.93 -9.28 -18.62
C ASP A 78 -3.76 -8.04 -19.03
N PRO A 79 -4.07 -7.79 -20.31
CA PRO A 79 -4.81 -6.58 -20.72
C PRO A 79 -6.19 -6.37 -20.07
N HIS A 80 -6.82 -7.44 -19.58
CA HIS A 80 -8.19 -7.41 -19.03
C HIS A 80 -8.25 -7.69 -17.53
N THR A 81 -7.15 -8.18 -16.94
CA THR A 81 -7.10 -8.59 -15.53
C THR A 81 -6.12 -7.75 -14.73
N ARG A 82 -6.63 -7.17 -13.64
CA ARG A 82 -5.86 -6.49 -12.60
C ARG A 82 -6.02 -7.22 -11.27
N TYR A 83 -4.92 -7.33 -10.54
CA TYR A 83 -4.95 -7.72 -9.14
C TYR A 83 -4.71 -6.48 -8.28
N TYR A 84 -5.65 -6.20 -7.39
CA TYR A 84 -5.65 -5.00 -6.57
C TYR A 84 -5.04 -5.27 -5.21
N PHE A 85 -4.27 -4.29 -4.74
CA PHE A 85 -3.75 -4.22 -3.38
C PHE A 85 -4.88 -4.05 -2.38
N GLY A 86 -4.83 -4.81 -1.29
CA GLY A 86 -5.70 -4.60 -0.15
C GLY A 86 -5.55 -5.67 0.91
N ILE A 87 -6.32 -5.53 1.98
CA ILE A 87 -6.45 -6.56 3.02
C ILE A 87 -7.69 -7.38 2.71
N GLN A 88 -7.51 -8.68 2.48
CA GLN A 88 -8.61 -9.63 2.40
C GLN A 88 -8.29 -10.85 3.25
N ARG A 89 -9.32 -11.39 3.95
CA ARG A 89 -9.15 -12.51 4.89
C ARG A 89 -7.97 -12.31 5.86
N ASN A 90 -7.83 -11.06 6.32
CA ASN A 90 -6.78 -10.61 7.23
C ASN A 90 -5.34 -10.66 6.67
N ILE A 91 -5.13 -10.83 5.36
CA ILE A 91 -3.79 -10.87 4.76
C ILE A 91 -3.68 -9.72 3.77
N LEU A 92 -2.53 -9.03 3.77
CA LEU A 92 -2.21 -8.05 2.75
C LEU A 92 -1.85 -8.80 1.47
N GLN A 93 -2.60 -8.54 0.40
CA GLN A 93 -2.49 -9.30 -0.83
C GLN A 93 -2.74 -8.45 -2.08
N LEU A 94 -2.29 -8.98 -3.22
CA LEU A 94 -2.82 -8.64 -4.53
C LEU A 94 -3.88 -9.69 -4.88
N SER A 95 -5.09 -9.25 -5.22
CA SER A 95 -6.14 -10.20 -5.61
C SER A 95 -7.08 -9.67 -6.66
N LYS A 96 -7.64 -10.59 -7.45
CA LYS A 96 -8.76 -10.31 -8.34
C LYS A 96 -9.98 -9.92 -7.52
N GLY A 97 -10.71 -8.90 -7.97
CA GLY A 97 -11.94 -8.44 -7.32
C GLY A 97 -11.95 -6.93 -7.14
N ASN A 98 -12.72 -6.47 -6.15
CA ASN A 98 -12.91 -5.04 -5.94
C ASN A 98 -11.66 -4.39 -5.34
N PRO A 99 -11.24 -3.23 -5.88
CA PRO A 99 -10.12 -2.49 -5.34
C PRO A 99 -10.43 -1.94 -3.95
N GLN A 100 -9.40 -1.89 -3.11
CA GLN A 100 -9.42 -1.10 -1.88
C GLN A 100 -8.87 0.30 -2.19
N ARG A 101 -9.55 1.33 -1.68
CA ARG A 101 -9.06 2.71 -1.78
C ARG A 101 -7.79 2.88 -0.94
N VAL A 102 -6.73 3.43 -1.55
CA VAL A 102 -5.42 3.68 -0.95
C VAL A 102 -5.00 5.12 -1.25
N VAL A 103 -4.81 5.93 -0.21
CA VAL A 103 -4.28 7.28 -0.34
C VAL A 103 -2.79 7.25 -0.06
N MET A 104 -1.98 7.66 -1.03
CA MET A 104 -0.56 7.92 -0.80
C MET A 104 -0.36 9.33 -0.24
N ARG A 105 0.14 9.43 1.00
CA ARG A 105 0.49 10.70 1.62
C ARG A 105 1.74 11.31 0.97
N ARG A 106 1.98 12.60 1.20
CA ARG A 106 3.15 13.32 0.65
C ARG A 106 4.50 12.69 1.02
N ASN A 107 4.59 12.06 2.20
CA ASN A 107 5.78 11.34 2.66
C ASN A 107 5.88 9.89 2.13
N GLY A 108 4.98 9.48 1.24
CA GLY A 108 4.91 8.13 0.69
C GLY A 108 4.15 7.12 1.55
N GLU A 109 3.80 7.45 2.79
CA GLU A 109 3.01 6.54 3.65
C GLU A 109 1.64 6.27 3.02
N LEU A 110 1.23 5.01 3.04
CA LEU A 110 -0.05 4.60 2.49
C LEU A 110 -1.11 4.60 3.58
N ASN A 111 -2.24 5.26 3.31
CA ASN A 111 -3.42 5.24 4.14
C ASN A 111 -4.53 4.44 3.47
N PHE A 112 -5.01 3.40 4.14
CA PHE A 112 -6.06 2.51 3.64
C PHE A 112 -6.69 1.80 4.83
N ARG A 113 -7.93 1.31 4.69
CA ARG A 113 -8.61 0.58 5.78
C ARG A 113 -7.73 -0.58 6.32
N GLY A 114 -7.30 -0.47 7.57
CA GLY A 114 -6.52 -1.48 8.30
C GLY A 114 -5.00 -1.32 8.21
N ASP A 115 -4.49 -0.24 7.61
CA ASP A 115 -3.07 0.12 7.53
C ASP A 115 -2.37 0.18 8.91
N ASP A 116 -3.10 0.59 9.95
CA ASP A 116 -2.62 0.77 11.31
C ASP A 116 -2.45 -0.52 12.14
N LYS A 117 -2.88 -1.67 11.58
CA LYS A 117 -2.96 -2.97 12.26
C LYS A 117 -2.26 -4.10 11.50
N LEU A 118 -1.23 -3.75 10.73
CA LEU A 118 -0.42 -4.70 9.98
C LEU A 118 0.81 -5.17 10.77
N TYR A 119 1.10 -6.46 10.63
CA TYR A 119 2.20 -7.14 11.30
C TYR A 119 2.91 -8.09 10.35
N ALA A 120 4.24 -8.19 10.48
CA ALA A 120 5.05 -9.16 9.76
C ALA A 120 5.01 -10.51 10.52
N VAL A 121 4.53 -11.58 9.89
CA VAL A 121 4.29 -12.87 10.56
C VAL A 121 4.77 -14.04 9.70
N LYS A 122 5.51 -14.97 10.30
CA LYS A 122 5.85 -16.28 9.72
C LYS A 122 4.84 -17.33 10.15
N ASN A 123 4.77 -18.45 9.42
CA ASN A 123 3.91 -19.60 9.73
C ASN A 123 2.42 -19.20 9.86
N ILE A 124 1.89 -18.45 8.90
CA ILE A 124 0.50 -18.00 8.92
C ILE A 124 -0.51 -19.07 8.45
N GLY A 125 -0.03 -20.26 8.09
CA GLY A 125 -0.86 -21.32 7.49
C GLY A 125 -1.30 -20.96 6.06
N ASP A 126 -0.43 -20.30 5.30
CA ASP A 126 -0.66 -19.97 3.90
C ASP A 126 -0.67 -21.23 3.02
N PRO A 127 -1.49 -21.26 1.95
CA PRO A 127 -1.72 -22.43 1.11
C PRO A 127 -0.47 -23.18 0.63
N ILE A 128 0.58 -22.47 0.20
CA ILE A 128 1.81 -23.12 -0.28
C ILE A 128 2.93 -23.12 0.77
N ASN A 129 2.62 -22.68 2.01
CA ASN A 129 3.52 -22.67 3.16
C ASN A 129 4.82 -21.88 2.94
N TYR A 130 4.78 -20.85 2.09
CA TYR A 130 5.91 -19.95 1.83
C TYR A 130 6.25 -19.10 3.07
N SER A 131 5.25 -18.80 3.91
CA SER A 131 5.47 -18.06 5.16
C SER A 131 6.27 -18.82 6.22
N LYS A 132 6.59 -20.09 5.98
CA LYS A 132 7.49 -20.87 6.84
C LYS A 132 8.82 -20.14 7.04
N ASP A 133 9.39 -19.67 5.92
CA ASP A 133 10.71 -19.04 5.90
C ASP A 133 10.65 -17.52 5.69
N HIS A 134 9.51 -17.00 5.24
CA HIS A 134 9.34 -15.59 4.86
C HIS A 134 8.25 -14.90 5.69
N TYR A 135 8.45 -13.62 6.02
CA TYR A 135 7.42 -12.84 6.70
C TYR A 135 6.31 -12.48 5.71
N ALA A 136 5.10 -12.98 5.93
CA ALA A 136 3.88 -12.46 5.32
C ALA A 136 3.40 -11.20 6.05
N VAL A 137 2.66 -10.32 5.39
CA VAL A 137 2.04 -9.17 6.04
C VAL A 137 0.57 -9.45 6.36
N LYS A 138 0.25 -9.49 7.66
CA LYS A 138 -1.06 -9.91 8.18
C LYS A 138 -1.69 -8.82 9.03
N TYR A 139 -2.99 -8.64 8.86
CA TYR A 139 -3.84 -7.74 9.62
C TYR A 139 -4.38 -8.43 10.87
N TYR A 140 -4.39 -7.72 11.99
CA TYR A 140 -5.03 -8.18 13.22
C TYR A 140 -5.97 -7.10 13.75
N ALA A 141 -7.29 -7.32 13.65
CA ALA A 141 -8.29 -6.39 14.16
C ALA A 141 -8.13 -6.11 15.67
N ASN A 142 -7.78 -7.17 16.41
CA ASN A 142 -7.53 -7.17 17.84
C ASN A 142 -6.04 -7.41 18.11
N LYS A 143 -5.40 -6.49 18.84
CA LYS A 143 -3.98 -6.55 19.22
C LYS A 143 -3.65 -7.79 20.08
N ASN A 144 -4.62 -8.33 20.82
CA ASN A 144 -4.43 -9.52 21.65
C ASN A 144 -4.23 -10.82 20.83
N ASN A 145 -4.63 -10.82 19.56
CA ASN A 145 -4.46 -11.97 18.66
C ASN A 145 -3.12 -11.93 17.89
N VAL A 146 -2.33 -10.88 18.07
CA VAL A 146 -1.03 -10.72 17.40
C VAL A 146 -0.05 -11.73 18.02
N PRO A 147 0.62 -12.58 17.21
CA PRO A 147 1.62 -13.49 17.70
C PRO A 147 2.71 -12.75 18.47
N LYS A 148 3.19 -13.38 19.54
CA LYS A 148 4.31 -12.83 20.33
C LYS A 148 5.50 -12.57 19.40
N HIS A 149 6.11 -11.40 19.53
CA HIS A 149 7.24 -10.94 18.70
C HIS A 149 6.96 -10.64 17.23
N ALA A 150 5.71 -10.71 16.75
CA ALA A 150 5.37 -10.24 15.41
C ALA A 150 5.61 -8.72 15.29
N PRO A 151 6.52 -8.25 14.43
CA PRO A 151 6.77 -6.82 14.30
C PRO A 151 5.59 -6.09 13.70
N LYS A 152 5.16 -4.99 14.31
CA LYS A 152 4.23 -4.05 13.68
C LYS A 152 4.90 -3.41 12.46
N VAL A 153 4.16 -3.27 11.37
CA VAL A 153 4.65 -2.63 10.14
C VAL A 153 3.67 -1.57 9.64
N THR A 154 4.21 -0.51 9.03
CA THR A 154 3.47 0.49 8.25
C THR A 154 3.95 0.45 6.82
N VAL A 155 3.04 0.45 5.84
CA VAL A 155 3.40 0.40 4.42
C VAL A 155 3.63 1.80 3.87
N TYR A 156 4.70 1.97 3.08
CA TYR A 156 4.95 3.19 2.35
C TYR A 156 5.42 2.89 0.92
N ALA A 157 5.18 3.83 0.01
CA ALA A 157 5.55 3.74 -1.38
C ALA A 157 6.74 4.67 -1.70
N LYS A 158 7.60 4.21 -2.60
CA LYS A 158 8.53 5.07 -3.35
C LYS A 158 8.11 5.05 -4.81
N LYS A 159 8.12 6.21 -5.46
CA LYS A 159 7.89 6.32 -6.89
C LYS A 159 9.10 5.76 -7.63
N ALA A 160 8.85 5.05 -8.73
CA ALA A 160 9.91 4.59 -9.65
C ALA A 160 10.54 5.77 -10.41
#